data_AF-A0A7C6TS13-F1
#
_entry.id   AF-A0A7C6TS13-F1
#
_cell.length_a   1.000
_cell.length_b   1.000
_cell.length_c   1.000
_cell.angle_alpha   90.00
_cell.angle_beta   90.00
_cell.angle_gamma   90.00
#
_symmetry.space_group_name_H-M   'P 1'
#
loop_
_entity.id
_entity.type
_entity.pdbx_description
1 polymer ?
#
loop_
_entity_poly.entity_id
_entity_poly.type
_entity_poly.pdbx_seq_one_letter_code
_entity_poly.pdbx_strand_id
1 'polypeptide(L)'
;AGLLLFTHYLSSRRWPHLVLASISFALALFSNEVSVIALPLTLMTEWVWARQRGSAIKAGPGGYDKYAIWLGFVALVAFMSLAGPRAFRLQPGTLDPRQRFETYQIQGISLALAKEMVSYITYMIWPQILLWDLGVDAGSLALAVATLAGTLLLLARGTRHERLFISWALLALVPIVLFVPFGVADRYFYVAAMGLTAALGSAGVRLWDLLQTPRSLARWLPGAMLAMYLVTSVVALQVRALEWHRAGQMARDIVSQIIALQPEVPSNSHMFFVGLPARYGQAYIYMGGGIGSAIRMAYGDYRIQVYRSVDPDLKQWLDRAPDGISREGVYLFVYRDGVMEDHSGRVNDVKTFLNDWWWYH
;
A
#
# COMPACT_ATOMS: atom_id res chain seq x y z
N ALA A 1 -14.91 -13.63 -0.22
CA ALA A 1 -16.09 -14.22 -0.88
C ALA A 1 -15.74 -14.92 -2.21
N GLY A 2 -15.17 -14.22 -3.21
CA GLY A 2 -14.90 -14.79 -4.54
C GLY A 2 -14.06 -16.09 -4.54
N LEU A 3 -12.97 -16.14 -3.76
CA LEU A 3 -12.15 -17.36 -3.64
C LEU A 3 -12.92 -18.55 -3.03
N LEU A 4 -13.77 -18.31 -2.01
CA LEU A 4 -14.60 -19.36 -1.41
C LEU A 4 -15.63 -19.90 -2.41
N LEU A 5 -16.31 -19.01 -3.13
CA LEU A 5 -17.25 -19.39 -4.19
C LEU A 5 -16.54 -20.19 -5.30
N PHE A 6 -15.31 -19.80 -5.64
CA PHE A 6 -14.48 -20.55 -6.58
C PHE A 6 -14.11 -21.94 -6.06
N THR A 7 -13.77 -22.08 -4.77
CA THR A 7 -13.54 -23.41 -4.17
C THR A 7 -14.80 -24.28 -4.17
N HIS A 8 -15.97 -23.70 -3.91
CA HIS A 8 -17.25 -24.41 -4.04
C HIS A 8 -17.54 -24.81 -5.50
N TYR A 9 -17.17 -23.98 -6.47
CA TYR A 9 -17.23 -24.36 -7.88
C TYR A 9 -16.31 -25.55 -8.18
N LEU A 10 -15.07 -25.57 -7.67
CA LEU A 10 -14.15 -26.69 -7.86
C LEU A 10 -14.66 -28.00 -7.22
N SER A 11 -15.37 -27.91 -6.10
CA SER A 11 -15.94 -29.08 -5.43
C SER A 11 -17.22 -29.58 -6.11
N SER A 12 -18.16 -28.68 -6.43
CA SER A 12 -19.51 -29.01 -6.88
C SER A 12 -19.68 -29.00 -8.40
N ARG A 13 -18.76 -28.39 -9.15
CA ARG A 13 -18.83 -28.13 -10.61
C ARG A 13 -20.12 -27.43 -11.08
N ARG A 14 -20.80 -26.69 -10.18
CA ARG A 14 -22.04 -25.98 -10.51
C ARG A 14 -21.71 -24.58 -11.04
N TRP A 15 -22.15 -24.28 -12.26
CA TRP A 15 -21.97 -22.99 -12.94
C TRP A 15 -22.36 -21.75 -12.11
N PRO A 16 -23.46 -21.73 -11.33
CA PRO A 16 -23.81 -20.59 -10.49
C PRO A 16 -22.70 -20.13 -9.54
N HIS A 17 -21.91 -21.07 -8.98
CA HIS A 17 -20.80 -20.71 -8.10
C HIS A 17 -19.67 -19.99 -8.84
N LEU A 18 -19.39 -20.38 -10.09
CA LEU A 18 -18.40 -19.70 -10.94
C LEU A 18 -18.89 -18.30 -11.33
N VAL A 19 -20.18 -18.15 -11.68
CA VAL A 19 -20.77 -16.85 -12.00
C VAL A 19 -20.68 -15.92 -10.79
N LEU A 20 -21.10 -16.37 -9.60
CA LEU A 20 -21.01 -15.57 -8.37
C LEU A 20 -19.56 -15.26 -7.98
N ALA A 21 -18.63 -16.18 -8.21
CA ALA A 21 -17.20 -15.92 -8.01
C ALA A 21 -16.69 -14.82 -8.95
N SER A 22 -17.07 -14.87 -10.24
CA SER A 22 -16.72 -13.84 -11.24
C SER A 22 -17.34 -12.48 -10.93
N ILE A 23 -18.60 -12.42 -10.50
CA ILE A 23 -19.25 -11.18 -10.04
C ILE A 23 -18.52 -10.62 -8.83
N SER A 24 -18.21 -11.47 -7.84
CA SER A 24 -17.45 -11.06 -6.65
C SER A 24 -16.07 -10.54 -7.02
N PHE A 25 -15.41 -11.15 -7.99
CA PHE A 25 -14.11 -10.71 -8.51
C PHE A 25 -14.21 -9.36 -9.20
N ALA A 26 -15.18 -9.17 -10.08
CA ALA A 26 -15.40 -7.90 -10.76
C ALA A 26 -15.68 -6.78 -9.75
N LEU A 27 -16.60 -6.99 -8.81
CA LEU A 27 -16.89 -6.03 -7.75
C LEU A 27 -15.65 -5.69 -6.92
N ALA A 28 -14.85 -6.70 -6.55
CA ALA A 28 -13.61 -6.49 -5.83
C ALA A 28 -12.61 -5.66 -6.66
N LEU A 29 -12.46 -5.98 -7.95
CA LEU A 29 -11.54 -5.29 -8.87
C LEU A 29 -11.94 -3.83 -9.11
N PHE A 30 -13.23 -3.52 -9.20
CA PHE A 30 -13.73 -2.15 -9.29
C PHE A 30 -13.67 -1.39 -7.96
N SER A 31 -13.61 -2.08 -6.84
CA SER A 31 -13.53 -1.46 -5.50
C SER A 31 -12.09 -1.20 -5.06
N ASN A 32 -11.17 -2.11 -5.39
CA ASN A 32 -9.78 -2.05 -4.97
C ASN A 32 -8.91 -2.78 -5.99
N GLU A 33 -7.90 -2.07 -6.47
CA GLU A 33 -6.95 -2.50 -7.49
C GLU A 33 -6.09 -3.71 -7.09
N VAL A 34 -5.86 -3.94 -5.79
CA VAL A 34 -5.15 -5.13 -5.27
C VAL A 34 -5.93 -6.41 -5.47
N SER A 35 -7.23 -6.33 -5.76
CA SER A 35 -8.05 -7.49 -6.09
C SER A 35 -7.61 -8.23 -7.35
N VAL A 36 -6.75 -7.62 -8.18
CA VAL A 36 -6.10 -8.29 -9.32
C VAL A 36 -5.38 -9.59 -8.90
N ILE A 37 -4.89 -9.67 -7.65
CA ILE A 37 -4.27 -10.86 -7.06
C ILE A 37 -5.22 -12.08 -7.03
N ALA A 38 -6.54 -11.87 -7.01
CA ALA A 38 -7.48 -12.98 -6.93
C ALA A 38 -7.38 -13.92 -8.16
N LEU A 39 -6.96 -13.42 -9.32
CA LEU A 39 -6.74 -14.26 -10.51
C LEU A 39 -5.57 -15.26 -10.31
N PRO A 40 -4.32 -14.84 -9.99
CA PRO A 40 -3.25 -15.78 -9.72
C PRO A 40 -3.56 -16.70 -8.51
N LEU A 41 -4.29 -16.23 -7.50
CA LEU A 41 -4.73 -17.07 -6.37
C LEU A 41 -5.74 -18.15 -6.77
N THR A 42 -6.70 -17.84 -7.64
CA THR A 42 -7.66 -18.85 -8.12
C THR A 42 -6.98 -19.91 -8.98
N LEU A 43 -6.02 -19.52 -9.82
CA LEU A 43 -5.18 -20.46 -10.58
C LEU A 43 -4.38 -21.38 -9.64
N MET A 44 -3.72 -20.81 -8.63
CA MET A 44 -2.98 -21.59 -7.63
C MET A 44 -3.91 -22.57 -6.88
N THR A 45 -5.12 -22.12 -6.54
CA THR A 45 -6.12 -22.94 -5.85
C THR A 45 -6.59 -24.12 -6.72
N GLU A 46 -6.90 -23.88 -8.01
CA GLU A 46 -7.26 -24.96 -8.93
C GLU A 46 -6.10 -25.95 -9.13
N TRP A 47 -4.87 -25.46 -9.25
CA TRP A 47 -3.69 -26.30 -9.41
C TRP A 47 -3.50 -27.26 -8.23
N VAL A 48 -3.63 -26.76 -7.00
CA VAL A 48 -3.56 -27.62 -5.81
C VAL A 48 -4.72 -28.61 -5.75
N TRP A 49 -5.94 -28.17 -6.07
CA TRP A 49 -7.13 -29.02 -6.07
C TRP A 49 -7.03 -30.15 -7.10
N ALA A 50 -6.55 -29.85 -8.30
CA ALA A 50 -6.35 -30.83 -9.37
C ALA A 50 -5.31 -31.88 -8.98
N ARG A 51 -4.21 -31.45 -8.35
CA ARG A 51 -3.15 -32.34 -7.87
C ARG A 51 -3.63 -33.26 -6.74
N GLN A 52 -4.52 -32.79 -5.86
CA GLN A 52 -5.10 -33.61 -4.80
C GLN A 52 -6.02 -34.71 -5.33
N ARG A 53 -6.76 -34.44 -6.41
CA ARG A 53 -7.68 -35.42 -7.03
C ARG A 53 -7.02 -36.35 -8.04
N GLY A 54 -5.70 -36.25 -8.25
CA GLY A 54 -5.00 -37.00 -9.30
C GLY A 54 -5.47 -36.66 -10.71
N SER A 55 -6.20 -35.55 -10.88
CA SER A 55 -6.75 -35.13 -12.16
C SER A 55 -5.77 -34.22 -12.88
N ALA A 56 -5.46 -34.50 -14.13
CA ALA A 56 -4.73 -33.56 -14.98
C ALA A 56 -5.55 -32.27 -15.12
N ILE A 57 -4.90 -31.12 -14.96
CA ILE A 57 -5.47 -29.84 -15.38
C ILE A 57 -5.60 -29.94 -16.90
N LYS A 58 -6.83 -29.98 -17.42
CA LYS A 58 -7.07 -30.09 -18.86
C LYS A 58 -6.56 -28.82 -19.54
N ALA A 59 -5.40 -28.90 -20.19
CA ALA A 59 -4.78 -27.81 -20.95
C ALA A 59 -5.35 -27.66 -22.38
N GLY A 60 -6.65 -27.95 -22.56
CA GLY A 60 -7.34 -27.89 -23.85
C GLY A 60 -8.51 -26.90 -23.86
N PRO A 61 -9.19 -26.73 -25.01
CA PRO A 61 -10.40 -25.92 -25.13
C PRO A 61 -11.43 -26.38 -24.09
N GLY A 62 -11.95 -25.44 -23.28
CA GLY A 62 -12.82 -25.71 -22.14
C GLY A 62 -12.13 -25.80 -20.76
N GLY A 63 -10.79 -25.75 -20.71
CA GLY A 63 -10.02 -25.79 -19.45
C GLY A 63 -9.82 -24.42 -18.82
N TYR A 64 -9.17 -23.52 -19.56
CA TYR A 64 -8.83 -22.17 -19.09
C TYR A 64 -9.81 -21.08 -19.55
N ASP A 65 -10.76 -21.40 -20.43
CA ASP A 65 -11.73 -20.43 -20.99
C ASP A 65 -12.56 -19.73 -19.90
N LYS A 66 -12.78 -20.40 -18.76
CA LYS A 66 -13.41 -19.81 -17.57
C LYS A 66 -12.68 -18.58 -17.02
N TYR A 67 -11.37 -18.48 -17.25
CA TYR A 67 -10.55 -17.32 -16.86
C TYR A 67 -10.56 -16.20 -17.90
N ALA A 68 -11.07 -16.43 -19.12
CA ALA A 68 -11.17 -15.38 -20.13
C ALA A 68 -12.04 -14.21 -19.64
N ILE A 69 -13.13 -14.51 -18.93
CA ILE A 69 -13.98 -13.50 -18.28
C ILE A 69 -13.19 -12.69 -17.24
N TRP A 70 -12.34 -13.35 -16.46
CA TRP A 70 -11.54 -12.69 -15.43
C TRP A 70 -10.44 -11.83 -16.05
N LEU A 71 -9.77 -12.33 -17.08
CA LEU A 71 -8.82 -11.55 -17.88
C LEU A 71 -9.50 -10.36 -18.56
N GLY A 72 -10.72 -10.52 -19.05
CA GLY A 72 -11.54 -9.43 -19.59
C GLY A 72 -11.80 -8.33 -18.56
N PHE A 73 -12.16 -8.69 -17.33
CA PHE A 73 -12.30 -7.70 -16.24
C PHE A 73 -10.98 -7.02 -15.90
N VAL A 74 -9.87 -7.76 -15.83
CA VAL A 74 -8.54 -7.17 -15.59
C VAL A 74 -8.16 -6.20 -16.70
N ALA A 75 -8.35 -6.59 -17.97
CA ALA A 75 -8.08 -5.73 -19.12
C ALA A 75 -8.96 -4.47 -19.12
N LEU A 76 -10.25 -4.61 -18.78
CA LEU A 76 -11.17 -3.48 -18.68
C LEU A 76 -10.76 -2.51 -17.58
N VAL A 77 -10.44 -3.00 -16.38
CA VAL A 77 -10.01 -2.14 -15.27
C VAL A 77 -8.65 -1.51 -15.57
N ALA A 78 -7.72 -2.24 -16.17
CA ALA A 78 -6.46 -1.67 -16.64
C ALA A 78 -6.71 -0.55 -17.65
N PHE A 79 -7.56 -0.78 -18.66
CA PHE A 79 -7.94 0.22 -19.65
C PHE A 79 -8.58 1.46 -19.02
N MET A 80 -9.55 1.29 -18.12
CA MET A 80 -10.20 2.40 -17.42
C MET A 80 -9.22 3.18 -16.53
N SER A 81 -8.29 2.48 -15.88
CA SER A 81 -7.24 3.09 -15.05
C SER A 81 -6.18 3.83 -15.90
N LEU A 82 -5.99 3.39 -17.15
CA LEU A 82 -5.08 4.00 -18.13
C LEU A 82 -5.71 5.13 -18.96
N ALA A 83 -7.04 5.28 -18.95
CA ALA A 83 -7.75 6.24 -19.80
C ALA A 83 -8.14 7.56 -19.12
N GLY A 84 -7.92 7.72 -17.81
CA GLY A 84 -8.29 8.93 -17.05
C GLY A 84 -7.22 10.03 -17.00
N PRO A 85 -7.51 11.23 -16.46
CA PRO A 85 -6.49 12.27 -16.20
C PRO A 85 -5.39 11.82 -15.20
N ARG A 86 -5.69 10.80 -14.39
CA ARG A 86 -4.76 10.07 -13.50
C ARG A 86 -4.09 8.86 -14.19
N ALA A 87 -4.26 8.72 -15.51
CA ALA A 87 -3.68 7.64 -16.31
C ALA A 87 -2.21 7.47 -15.99
N PHE A 88 -1.77 6.21 -15.92
CA PHE A 88 -0.38 5.83 -15.75
C PHE A 88 0.50 6.68 -16.67
N ARG A 89 1.12 7.71 -16.11
CA ARG A 89 2.32 8.28 -16.70
C ARG A 89 3.42 7.26 -16.40
N LEU A 90 3.45 6.18 -17.19
CA LEU A 90 4.63 5.33 -17.33
C LEU A 90 5.72 6.25 -17.87
N GLN A 91 6.38 7.03 -17.01
CA GLN A 91 7.55 7.77 -17.41
C GLN A 91 8.68 6.74 -17.55
N PRO A 92 9.20 6.51 -18.76
CA PRO A 92 10.36 5.69 -18.96
C PRO A 92 11.57 6.57 -18.58
N GLY A 93 11.86 6.65 -17.28
CA GLY A 93 12.94 7.49 -16.78
C GLY A 93 13.20 7.24 -15.30
N THR A 94 14.45 7.49 -14.89
CA THR A 94 14.84 7.58 -13.48
C THR A 94 14.11 8.75 -12.84
N LEU A 95 12.88 8.50 -12.36
CA LEU A 95 12.15 9.43 -11.50
C LEU A 95 12.99 9.75 -10.27
N ASP A 96 12.92 10.99 -9.82
CA ASP A 96 13.51 11.42 -8.56
C ASP A 96 13.07 10.44 -7.44
N PRO A 97 14.01 9.84 -6.68
CA PRO A 97 13.69 8.95 -5.55
C PRO A 97 12.62 9.50 -4.60
N ARG A 98 12.47 10.83 -4.53
CA ARG A 98 11.48 11.54 -3.72
C ARG A 98 10.04 11.38 -4.21
N GLN A 99 9.85 11.05 -5.48
CA GLN A 99 8.55 10.87 -6.14
C GLN A 99 8.12 9.39 -6.18
N ARG A 100 8.99 8.48 -5.72
CA ARG A 100 8.81 7.03 -5.78
C ARG A 100 7.55 6.51 -5.09
N PHE A 101 6.89 7.27 -4.23
CA PHE A 101 5.68 6.81 -3.52
C PHE A 101 4.39 7.44 -4.03
N GLU A 102 4.45 8.29 -5.06
CA GLU A 102 3.32 9.12 -5.48
C GLU A 102 2.91 8.88 -6.95
N THR A 103 3.65 8.06 -7.71
CA THR A 103 3.37 7.76 -9.13
C THR A 103 3.30 6.27 -9.43
N TYR A 104 2.30 5.84 -10.22
CA TYR A 104 2.17 4.43 -10.62
C TYR A 104 3.26 4.00 -11.59
N GLN A 105 4.07 2.99 -11.24
CA GLN A 105 5.15 2.49 -12.09
C GLN A 105 5.48 1.01 -11.82
N ILE A 106 6.10 0.37 -12.82
CA ILE A 106 6.64 -0.99 -12.69
C ILE A 106 8.10 -0.88 -12.26
N GLN A 107 8.44 -1.48 -11.12
CA GLN A 107 9.82 -1.58 -10.67
C GLN A 107 10.55 -2.69 -11.43
N GLY A 108 11.76 -2.38 -11.92
CA GLY A 108 12.67 -3.40 -12.44
C GLY A 108 13.16 -4.35 -11.34
N ILE A 109 13.44 -5.60 -11.71
CA ILE A 109 14.04 -6.58 -10.80
C ILE A 109 15.43 -6.06 -10.39
N SER A 110 15.61 -5.80 -9.10
CA SER A 110 16.84 -5.22 -8.54
C SER A 110 17.10 -5.72 -7.12
N LEU A 111 18.31 -5.48 -6.60
CA LEU A 111 18.63 -5.76 -5.21
C LEU A 111 17.76 -4.93 -4.24
N ALA A 112 17.42 -3.69 -4.62
CA ALA A 112 16.51 -2.84 -3.85
C ALA A 112 15.11 -3.46 -3.74
N LEU A 113 14.60 -4.02 -4.85
CA LEU A 113 13.33 -4.75 -4.87
C LEU A 113 13.36 -5.99 -3.96
N ALA A 114 14.47 -6.73 -3.97
CA ALA A 114 14.65 -7.87 -3.09
C ALA A 114 14.68 -7.45 -1.60
N LYS A 115 15.37 -6.33 -1.28
CA LYS A 115 15.33 -5.73 0.07
C LYS A 115 13.90 -5.37 0.47
N GLU A 116 13.13 -4.76 -0.42
CA GLU A 116 11.73 -4.39 -0.17
C GLU A 116 10.84 -5.61 0.08
N MET A 117 10.97 -6.66 -0.73
CA MET A 117 10.24 -7.92 -0.52
C MET A 117 10.55 -8.50 0.87
N VAL A 118 11.83 -8.53 1.28
CA VAL A 118 12.22 -8.98 2.62
C VAL A 118 11.62 -8.05 3.67
N SER A 119 11.68 -6.73 3.48
CA SER A 119 11.09 -5.75 4.40
C SER A 119 9.59 -5.98 4.59
N TYR A 120 8.85 -6.25 3.52
CA TYR A 120 7.41 -6.51 3.59
C TYR A 120 7.06 -7.80 4.30
N ILE A 121 7.72 -8.91 3.96
CA ILE A 121 7.47 -10.20 4.64
C ILE A 121 7.83 -10.08 6.12
N THR A 122 8.94 -9.40 6.43
CA THR A 122 9.37 -9.20 7.82
C THR A 122 8.41 -8.30 8.57
N TYR A 123 7.96 -7.20 7.98
CA TYR A 123 6.94 -6.30 8.56
C TYR A 123 5.64 -7.03 8.88
N MET A 124 5.17 -7.92 7.99
CA MET A 124 3.94 -8.68 8.19
C MET A 124 3.99 -9.64 9.39
N ILE A 125 5.18 -10.12 9.75
CA ILE A 125 5.39 -10.96 10.94
C ILE A 125 5.72 -10.08 12.16
N TRP A 126 6.47 -9.00 11.96
CA TRP A 126 7.06 -8.19 13.02
C TRP A 126 6.66 -6.71 12.81
N PRO A 127 5.50 -6.28 13.34
CA PRO A 127 5.00 -4.90 13.14
C PRO A 127 5.87 -3.83 13.82
N GLN A 128 6.87 -4.24 14.61
CA GLN A 128 7.87 -3.37 15.21
C GLN A 128 8.82 -2.78 14.15
N ILE A 129 9.03 -3.49 13.04
CA ILE A 129 9.88 -3.02 11.95
C ILE A 129 9.13 -1.96 11.16
N LEU A 130 9.88 -1.02 10.57
CA LEU A 130 9.27 -0.04 9.70
C LEU A 130 8.81 -0.69 8.39
N LEU A 131 7.60 -0.34 7.97
CA LEU A 131 7.20 -0.58 6.60
C LEU A 131 8.23 0.14 5.69
N TRP A 132 8.52 -0.40 4.49
CA TRP A 132 9.55 0.07 3.51
C TRP A 132 11.02 -0.02 3.89
N ASP A 133 11.38 0.04 5.17
CA ASP A 133 12.79 0.11 5.57
C ASP A 133 13.15 -0.95 6.59
N LEU A 134 13.91 -1.92 6.10
CA LEU A 134 14.69 -2.80 6.95
C LEU A 134 15.87 -1.97 7.49
N GLY A 135 15.72 -1.50 8.73
CA GLY A 135 16.79 -0.80 9.45
C GLY A 135 18.08 -1.62 9.41
N VAL A 136 19.22 -0.93 9.42
CA VAL A 136 20.55 -1.57 9.42
C VAL A 136 20.96 -1.97 10.84
N ASP A 137 20.08 -1.79 11.83
CA ASP A 137 20.32 -2.23 13.19
C ASP A 137 20.29 -3.77 13.30
N ALA A 138 21.05 -4.29 14.27
CA ALA A 138 21.19 -5.73 14.45
C ALA A 138 19.86 -6.44 14.75
N GLY A 139 18.90 -5.75 15.39
CA GLY A 139 17.59 -6.30 15.70
C GLY A 139 16.76 -6.52 14.44
N SER A 140 16.62 -5.48 13.60
CA SER A 140 15.92 -5.56 12.31
C SER A 140 16.53 -6.63 11.39
N LEU A 141 17.86 -6.71 11.33
CA LEU A 141 18.56 -7.75 10.56
C LEU A 141 18.29 -9.16 11.10
N ALA A 142 18.33 -9.36 12.42
CA ALA A 142 18.05 -10.65 13.03
C ALA A 142 16.61 -11.13 12.74
N LEU A 143 15.63 -10.22 12.84
CA LEU A 143 14.23 -10.52 12.53
C LEU A 143 14.03 -10.83 11.04
N ALA A 144 14.73 -10.13 10.15
CA ALA A 144 14.70 -10.40 8.72
C ALA A 144 15.27 -11.77 8.37
N VAL A 145 16.43 -12.11 8.96
CA VAL A 145 17.05 -13.43 8.80
C VAL A 145 16.16 -14.54 9.34
N ALA A 146 15.59 -14.36 10.54
CA ALA A 146 14.64 -15.32 11.13
C ALA A 146 13.40 -15.50 10.25
N THR A 147 12.87 -14.42 9.69
CA THR A 147 11.72 -14.44 8.79
C THR A 147 12.02 -15.17 7.49
N LEU A 148 13.17 -14.87 6.86
CA LEU A 148 13.60 -15.52 5.63
C LEU A 148 13.86 -17.01 5.87
N ALA A 149 14.57 -17.36 6.95
CA ALA A 149 14.84 -18.74 7.33
C ALA A 149 13.55 -19.52 7.60
N GLY A 150 12.60 -18.94 8.36
CA GLY A 150 11.30 -19.53 8.62
C GLY A 150 10.48 -19.73 7.34
N THR A 151 10.46 -18.74 6.46
CA THR A 151 9.78 -18.80 5.15
C THR A 151 10.37 -19.91 4.28
N LEU A 152 11.69 -19.96 4.15
CA LEU A 152 12.40 -21.00 3.39
C LEU A 152 12.20 -22.39 4.00
N LEU A 153 12.20 -22.50 5.33
CA LEU A 153 11.94 -23.76 6.02
C LEU A 153 10.52 -24.25 5.76
N LEU A 154 9.51 -23.38 5.81
CA LEU A 154 8.12 -23.75 5.48
C LEU A 154 7.99 -24.15 4.01
N LEU A 155 8.67 -23.46 3.10
CA LEU A 155 8.70 -23.81 1.68
C LEU A 155 9.36 -25.18 1.43
N ALA A 156 10.49 -25.46 2.07
CA ALA A 156 11.28 -26.66 1.83
C ALA A 156 10.76 -27.89 2.60
N ARG A 157 10.38 -27.72 3.87
CA ARG A 157 10.06 -28.80 4.81
C ARG A 157 8.65 -28.75 5.37
N GLY A 158 7.86 -27.72 5.03
CA GLY A 158 6.50 -27.59 5.51
C GLY A 158 5.57 -28.70 5.02
N THR A 159 4.38 -28.79 5.62
CA THR A 159 3.30 -29.64 5.09
C THR A 159 2.81 -29.11 3.75
N ARG A 160 2.00 -29.90 3.03
CA ARG A 160 1.37 -29.43 1.77
C ARG A 160 0.54 -28.16 1.99
N HIS A 161 -0.15 -28.05 3.12
CA HIS A 161 -0.97 -26.88 3.47
C HIS A 161 -0.10 -25.66 3.78
N GLU A 162 0.94 -25.81 4.60
CA GLU A 162 1.88 -24.71 4.89
C GLU A 162 2.55 -24.16 3.63
N ARG A 163 3.01 -25.05 2.73
CA ARG A 163 3.61 -24.64 1.46
C ARG A 163 2.63 -23.88 0.57
N LEU A 164 1.36 -24.28 0.55
CA LEU A 164 0.31 -23.56 -0.18
C LEU A 164 0.12 -22.16 0.41
N PHE A 165 -0.03 -22.07 1.73
CA PHE A 165 -0.35 -20.81 2.41
C PHE A 165 0.82 -19.81 2.41
N ILE A 166 2.06 -20.29 2.53
CA ILE A 166 3.22 -19.40 2.39
C ILE A 166 3.41 -18.96 0.94
N SER A 167 3.19 -19.85 -0.04
CA SER A 167 3.19 -19.48 -1.46
C SER A 167 2.10 -18.47 -1.79
N TRP A 168 0.91 -18.61 -1.19
CA TRP A 168 -0.15 -17.60 -1.28
C TRP A 168 0.34 -16.25 -0.79
N ALA A 169 0.90 -16.18 0.42
CA ALA A 169 1.37 -14.93 0.99
C ALA A 169 2.39 -14.24 0.08
N LEU A 170 3.38 -15.00 -0.41
CA LEU A 170 4.41 -14.50 -1.32
C LEU A 170 3.83 -14.03 -2.66
N LEU A 171 2.91 -14.79 -3.26
CA LEU A 171 2.27 -14.44 -4.52
C LEU A 171 1.41 -13.18 -4.40
N ALA A 172 0.75 -13.00 -3.26
CA ALA A 172 -0.03 -11.79 -2.96
C ALA A 172 0.86 -10.55 -2.74
N LEU A 173 2.13 -10.72 -2.35
CA LEU A 173 3.09 -9.61 -2.25
C LEU A 173 3.68 -9.20 -3.59
N VAL A 174 3.68 -10.08 -4.61
CA VAL A 174 4.31 -9.79 -5.91
C VAL A 174 3.85 -8.46 -6.52
N PRO A 175 2.54 -8.17 -6.69
CA PRO A 175 2.15 -6.90 -7.29
C PRO A 175 2.41 -5.70 -6.37
N ILE A 176 2.47 -5.91 -5.06
CA ILE A 176 2.78 -4.87 -4.07
C ILE A 176 4.22 -4.41 -4.19
N VAL A 177 5.12 -5.35 -4.50
CA VAL A 177 6.56 -5.10 -4.66
C VAL A 177 6.87 -4.57 -6.05
N LEU A 178 6.26 -5.16 -7.08
CA LEU A 178 6.55 -4.84 -8.48
C LEU A 178 5.88 -3.55 -8.96
N PHE A 179 4.78 -3.12 -8.35
CA PHE A 179 4.04 -1.96 -8.80
C PHE A 179 3.97 -0.92 -7.68
N VAL A 180 4.39 0.30 -7.98
CA VAL A 180 4.24 1.47 -7.12
C VAL A 180 2.92 2.17 -7.47
N PRO A 181 2.29 2.93 -6.55
CA PRO A 181 2.59 3.06 -5.13
C PRO A 181 1.92 1.96 -4.30
N PHE A 182 1.70 0.76 -4.86
CA PHE A 182 1.36 -0.37 -4.02
C PHE A 182 2.51 -0.66 -3.07
N GLY A 183 2.15 -1.28 -1.96
CA GLY A 183 3.00 -1.28 -0.80
C GLY A 183 2.50 -0.22 0.14
N VAL A 184 2.36 1.06 -0.27
CA VAL A 184 2.35 2.31 0.56
C VAL A 184 1.36 2.31 1.75
N ALA A 185 0.46 1.35 1.90
CA ALA A 185 -0.41 1.29 3.07
C ALA A 185 -0.68 -0.15 3.52
N ASP A 186 -0.91 -0.33 4.83
CA ASP A 186 -1.18 -1.61 5.47
C ASP A 186 -2.31 -2.41 4.79
N ARG A 187 -3.29 -1.70 4.23
CA ARG A 187 -4.45 -2.29 3.52
C ARG A 187 -4.06 -3.20 2.36
N TYR A 188 -2.89 -3.02 1.77
CA TYR A 188 -2.42 -3.85 0.67
C TYR A 188 -1.97 -5.24 1.14
N PHE A 189 -1.60 -5.39 2.41
CA PHE A 189 -1.09 -6.65 2.96
C PHE A 189 -2.18 -7.62 3.41
N TYR A 190 -3.46 -7.23 3.47
CA TYR A 190 -4.52 -8.07 4.03
C TYR A 190 -4.62 -9.46 3.38
N VAL A 191 -4.54 -9.53 2.05
CA VAL A 191 -4.64 -10.80 1.32
C VAL A 191 -3.40 -11.68 1.56
N ALA A 192 -2.22 -11.07 1.62
CA ALA A 192 -1.00 -11.78 1.94
C ALA A 192 -1.01 -12.26 3.40
N ALA A 193 -1.52 -11.44 4.32
CA ALA A 193 -1.59 -11.71 5.76
C ALA A 193 -2.51 -12.90 6.07
N MET A 194 -3.59 -13.08 5.31
CA MET A 194 -4.44 -14.27 5.41
C MET A 194 -3.64 -15.56 5.12
N GLY A 195 -2.86 -15.58 4.03
CA GLY A 195 -2.00 -16.71 3.70
C GLY A 195 -0.94 -16.95 4.77
N LEU A 196 -0.26 -15.89 5.21
CA LEU A 196 0.78 -15.98 6.23
C LEU A 196 0.22 -16.49 7.57
N THR A 197 -0.93 -15.99 8.02
CA THR A 197 -1.58 -16.42 9.26
C THR A 197 -1.96 -17.91 9.20
N ALA A 198 -2.50 -18.37 8.07
CA ALA A 198 -2.82 -19.78 7.88
C ALA A 198 -1.56 -20.67 7.89
N ALA A 199 -0.46 -20.21 7.27
CA ALA A 199 0.82 -20.92 7.28
C ALA A 199 1.40 -21.03 8.70
N LEU A 200 1.46 -19.89 9.43
CA LEU A 200 1.98 -19.83 10.80
C LEU A 200 1.11 -20.61 11.78
N GLY A 201 -0.22 -20.53 11.66
CA GLY A 201 -1.15 -21.30 12.49
C GLY A 201 -0.97 -22.80 12.29
N SER A 202 -0.90 -23.28 11.04
CA SER A 202 -0.64 -24.70 10.75
C SER A 202 0.72 -25.15 11.28
N ALA A 203 1.76 -24.34 11.11
CA ALA A 203 3.10 -24.64 11.61
C ALA A 203 3.13 -24.66 13.15
N GLY A 204 2.39 -23.77 13.80
CA GLY A 204 2.25 -23.67 15.25
C GLY A 204 1.57 -24.89 15.86
N VAL A 205 0.48 -25.40 15.25
CA VAL A 205 -0.17 -26.65 15.66
C VAL A 205 0.79 -27.82 15.55
N ARG A 206 1.49 -27.95 14.42
CA ARG A 206 2.49 -29.02 14.26
C ARG A 206 3.60 -28.92 15.30
N LEU A 207 4.09 -27.71 15.58
CA LEU A 207 5.12 -27.49 16.61
C LEU A 207 4.60 -27.85 18.00
N TRP A 208 3.36 -27.47 18.32
CA TRP A 208 2.70 -27.83 19.57
C TRP A 208 2.62 -29.34 19.75
N ASP A 209 2.16 -30.08 18.74
CA ASP A 209 2.05 -31.54 18.75
C ASP A 209 3.42 -32.22 18.94
N LEU A 210 4.47 -31.71 18.29
CA LEU A 210 5.85 -32.21 18.44
C LEU A 210 6.40 -32.00 19.85
N LEU A 211 5.97 -30.92 20.53
CA LEU A 211 6.45 -30.54 21.86
C LEU A 211 5.61 -31.13 23.01
N GLN A 212 4.56 -31.91 22.72
CA GLN A 212 3.69 -32.56 23.73
C GLN A 212 4.34 -33.74 24.49
N THR A 213 5.63 -33.66 24.81
CA THR A 213 6.26 -34.64 25.70
C THR A 213 5.89 -34.34 27.16
N PRO A 214 5.32 -35.30 27.93
CA PRO A 214 4.60 -35.04 29.19
C PRO A 214 5.43 -34.44 30.34
N ARG A 215 6.76 -34.29 30.19
CA ARG A 215 7.66 -33.74 31.21
C ARG A 215 8.50 -32.54 30.75
N SER A 216 8.30 -32.04 29.51
CA SER A 216 9.14 -30.96 28.98
C SER A 216 8.53 -29.59 29.23
N LEU A 217 9.34 -28.67 29.78
CA LEU A 217 9.01 -27.23 29.81
C LEU A 217 8.78 -26.66 28.41
N ALA A 218 9.28 -27.31 27.36
CA ALA A 218 9.13 -26.88 25.96
C ALA A 218 7.66 -26.84 25.50
N ARG A 219 6.74 -27.56 26.17
CA ARG A 219 5.30 -27.48 25.86
C ARG A 219 4.74 -26.06 26.04
N TRP A 220 5.32 -25.26 26.91
CA TRP A 220 4.88 -23.88 27.16
C TRP A 220 5.46 -22.87 26.17
N LEU A 221 6.49 -23.25 25.42
CA LEU A 221 7.22 -22.34 24.54
C LEU A 221 6.31 -21.69 23.48
N PRO A 222 5.44 -22.43 22.74
CA PRO A 222 4.55 -21.79 21.76
C PRO A 222 3.59 -20.79 22.39
N GLY A 223 3.04 -21.12 23.58
CA GLY A 223 2.15 -20.23 24.33
C GLY A 223 2.88 -18.97 24.82
N ALA A 224 4.11 -19.11 25.33
CA ALA A 224 4.94 -17.99 25.75
C ALA A 224 5.34 -17.08 24.57
N MET A 225 5.71 -17.67 23.43
CA MET A 225 6.01 -16.93 22.20
C MET A 225 4.79 -16.15 21.71
N LEU A 226 3.60 -16.78 21.71
CA LEU A 226 2.35 -16.10 21.34
C LEU A 226 2.02 -14.97 22.31
N ALA A 227 2.14 -15.20 23.62
CA ALA A 227 1.88 -14.17 24.63
C ALA A 227 2.85 -12.97 24.46
N MET A 228 4.14 -13.24 24.27
CA MET A 228 5.15 -12.21 24.02
C MET A 228 4.84 -11.44 22.71
N TYR A 229 4.46 -12.15 21.65
CA TYR A 229 4.05 -11.54 20.39
C TYR A 229 2.84 -10.63 20.57
N LEU A 230 1.82 -11.06 21.31
CA LEU A 230 0.63 -10.25 21.57
C LEU A 230 0.95 -8.99 22.36
N VAL A 231 1.73 -9.10 23.44
CA VAL A 231 2.13 -7.94 24.27
C VAL A 231 2.92 -6.93 23.44
N THR A 232 3.93 -7.40 22.70
CA THR A 232 4.76 -6.52 21.86
C THR A 232 3.96 -5.90 20.71
N SER A 233 3.00 -6.62 20.14
CA SER A 233 2.10 -6.10 19.09
C SER A 233 1.16 -5.02 19.63
N VAL A 234 0.60 -5.19 20.83
CA VAL A 234 -0.25 -4.17 21.46
C VAL A 234 0.52 -2.89 21.70
N VAL A 235 1.75 -2.98 22.22
CA VAL A 235 2.61 -1.81 22.43
C VAL A 235 2.91 -1.12 21.09
N ALA A 236 3.29 -1.88 20.07
CA ALA A 236 3.55 -1.32 18.73
C ALA A 236 2.30 -0.61 18.16
N LEU A 237 1.12 -1.22 18.28
CA LEU A 237 -0.14 -0.61 17.83
C LEU A 237 -0.48 0.68 18.58
N GLN A 238 -0.20 0.77 19.88
CA GLN A 238 -0.39 2.01 20.64
C GLN A 238 0.53 3.13 20.13
N VAL A 239 1.80 2.83 19.83
CA VAL A 239 2.72 3.79 19.22
C VAL A 239 2.18 4.27 17.87
N ARG A 240 1.70 3.35 17.02
CA ARG A 240 1.11 3.71 15.72
C ARG A 240 -0.14 4.57 15.89
N ALA A 241 -1.02 4.25 16.84
CA ALA A 241 -2.21 5.05 17.11
C ALA A 241 -1.86 6.49 17.52
N LEU A 242 -0.81 6.68 18.33
CA LEU A 242 -0.32 8.00 18.71
C LEU A 242 0.30 8.76 17.52
N GLU A 243 1.05 8.07 16.65
CA GLU A 243 1.57 8.67 15.41
C GLU A 243 0.44 9.18 14.50
N TRP A 244 -0.61 8.37 14.29
CA TRP A 244 -1.79 8.74 13.52
C TRP A 244 -2.57 9.90 14.14
N HIS A 245 -2.69 9.91 15.47
CA HIS A 245 -3.32 11.01 16.17
C HIS A 245 -2.55 12.33 15.97
N ARG A 246 -1.22 12.31 16.15
CA ARG A 246 -0.36 13.48 15.95
C ARG A 246 -0.33 13.95 14.50
N ALA A 247 -0.28 13.03 13.53
CA ALA A 247 -0.40 13.36 12.12
C ALA A 247 -1.73 14.08 11.80
N GLY A 248 -2.84 13.61 12.39
CA GLY A 248 -4.15 14.26 12.28
C GLY A 248 -4.18 15.66 12.91
N GLN A 249 -3.52 15.85 14.07
CA GLN A 249 -3.36 17.17 14.68
C GLN A 249 -2.58 18.12 13.77
N MET A 250 -1.41 17.69 13.25
CA MET A 250 -0.61 18.50 12.33
C MET A 250 -1.39 18.90 11.08
N ALA A 251 -2.15 17.97 10.48
CA ALA A 251 -3.01 18.26 9.33
C ALA A 251 -4.08 19.31 9.69
N ARG A 252 -4.74 19.16 10.84
CA ARG A 252 -5.74 20.14 11.31
C ARG A 252 -5.10 21.51 11.55
N ASP A 253 -3.94 21.54 12.18
CA ASP A 253 -3.24 22.78 12.51
C ASP A 253 -2.83 23.53 11.24
N ILE A 254 -2.29 22.83 10.24
CA ILE A 254 -1.94 23.41 8.92
C ILE A 254 -3.17 24.07 8.28
N VAL A 255 -4.30 23.37 8.21
CA VAL A 255 -5.55 23.94 7.66
C VAL A 255 -6.03 25.13 8.47
N SER A 256 -5.96 25.06 9.80
CA SER A 256 -6.37 26.17 10.67
C SER A 256 -5.50 27.42 10.47
N GLN A 257 -4.19 27.25 10.26
CA GLN A 257 -3.28 28.35 9.97
C GLN A 257 -3.60 28.99 8.62
N ILE A 258 -3.94 28.18 7.61
CA ILE A 258 -4.33 28.69 6.28
C ILE A 258 -5.61 29.52 6.37
N ILE A 259 -6.63 29.04 7.09
CA ILE A 259 -7.87 29.79 7.33
C ILE A 259 -7.58 31.07 8.13
N ALA A 260 -6.64 31.03 9.09
CA ALA A 260 -6.26 32.22 9.85
C ALA A 260 -5.55 33.27 8.98
N LEU A 261 -4.69 32.84 8.04
CA LEU A 261 -4.01 33.72 7.10
C LEU A 261 -4.96 34.29 6.04
N GLN A 262 -5.88 33.46 5.54
CA GLN A 262 -6.83 33.80 4.48
C GLN A 262 -8.23 33.29 4.86
N PRO A 263 -9.01 34.04 5.68
CA PRO A 263 -10.31 33.59 6.16
C PRO A 263 -11.34 33.39 5.04
N GLU A 264 -11.24 34.20 3.99
CA GLU A 264 -12.11 34.14 2.82
C GLU A 264 -11.26 34.16 1.55
N VAL A 265 -11.70 33.40 0.55
CA VAL A 265 -11.02 33.31 -0.74
C VAL A 265 -12.05 33.31 -1.87
N PRO A 266 -11.78 33.96 -3.00
CA PRO A 266 -12.66 33.91 -4.16
C PRO A 266 -12.84 32.49 -4.70
N SER A 267 -13.98 32.23 -5.32
CA SER A 267 -14.19 30.97 -6.04
C SER A 267 -13.23 30.83 -7.22
N ASN A 268 -12.85 29.59 -7.54
CA ASN A 268 -11.83 29.26 -8.55
C ASN A 268 -10.41 29.76 -8.22
N SER A 269 -10.13 30.07 -6.96
CA SER A 269 -8.76 30.41 -6.52
C SER A 269 -7.78 29.27 -6.78
N HIS A 270 -6.54 29.62 -7.08
CA HIS A 270 -5.40 28.73 -7.16
C HIS A 270 -4.59 28.82 -5.85
N MET A 271 -4.46 27.70 -5.15
CA MET A 271 -3.70 27.61 -3.90
C MET A 271 -2.52 26.66 -4.07
N PHE A 272 -1.32 27.18 -3.88
CA PHE A 272 -0.06 26.46 -3.99
C PHE A 272 0.50 26.19 -2.59
N PHE A 273 0.88 24.95 -2.33
CA PHE A 273 1.43 24.52 -1.05
C PHE A 273 2.82 23.91 -1.24
N VAL A 274 3.82 24.46 -0.57
CA VAL A 274 5.21 24.01 -0.67
C VAL A 274 5.74 23.57 0.68
N GLY A 275 6.42 22.42 0.71
CA GLY A 275 7.10 21.93 1.91
C GLY A 275 6.19 21.30 2.97
N LEU A 276 4.93 20.99 2.63
CA LEU A 276 4.02 20.30 3.53
C LEU A 276 4.62 18.96 3.99
N PRO A 277 4.50 18.62 5.29
CA PRO A 277 5.03 17.38 5.80
C PRO A 277 4.27 16.20 5.18
N ALA A 278 5.00 15.22 4.66
CA ALA A 278 4.38 14.03 4.07
C ALA A 278 3.88 13.04 5.13
N ARG A 279 4.66 12.88 6.22
CA ARG A 279 4.45 11.87 7.26
C ARG A 279 4.91 12.33 8.64
N TYR A 280 4.39 11.68 9.68
CA TYR A 280 4.90 11.70 11.04
C TYR A 280 5.01 10.25 11.54
N GLY A 281 6.24 9.77 11.80
CA GLY A 281 6.47 8.34 12.01
C GLY A 281 6.02 7.54 10.79
N GLN A 282 5.09 6.60 10.98
CA GLN A 282 4.45 5.86 9.87
C GLN A 282 3.10 6.45 9.42
N ALA A 283 2.59 7.47 10.10
CA ALA A 283 1.31 8.06 9.73
C ALA A 283 1.45 9.09 8.60
N TYR A 284 0.50 9.07 7.66
CA TYR A 284 0.45 10.02 6.56
C TYR A 284 -0.25 11.30 6.97
N ILE A 285 0.29 12.44 6.52
CA ILE A 285 -0.34 13.75 6.69
C ILE A 285 -0.98 14.18 5.36
N TYR A 286 -0.16 14.48 4.34
CA TYR A 286 -0.65 14.92 3.03
C TYR A 286 -0.07 14.18 1.83
N MET A 287 0.20 12.88 1.94
CA MET A 287 0.61 12.07 0.79
C MET A 287 -0.50 12.00 -0.28
N GLY A 288 -0.11 12.07 -1.57
CA GLY A 288 -1.03 11.83 -2.70
C GLY A 288 -2.15 12.85 -2.90
N GLY A 289 -1.99 14.10 -2.42
CA GLY A 289 -2.92 15.21 -2.71
C GLY A 289 -4.00 15.47 -1.64
N GLY A 290 -3.88 14.87 -0.44
CA GLY A 290 -4.89 15.01 0.63
C GLY A 290 -5.18 16.46 1.07
N ILE A 291 -4.23 17.39 0.89
CA ILE A 291 -4.43 18.81 1.20
C ILE A 291 -5.55 19.44 0.35
N GLY A 292 -5.69 19.03 -0.92
CA GLY A 292 -6.72 19.57 -1.80
C GLY A 292 -8.13 19.31 -1.29
N SER A 293 -8.40 18.09 -0.84
CA SER A 293 -9.69 17.75 -0.23
C SER A 293 -9.90 18.48 1.10
N ALA A 294 -8.86 18.63 1.93
CA ALA A 294 -8.95 19.30 3.21
C ALA A 294 -9.31 20.79 3.04
N ILE A 295 -8.67 21.49 2.10
CA ILE A 295 -8.92 22.91 1.82
C ILE A 295 -10.30 23.14 1.23
N ARG A 296 -10.71 22.35 0.23
CA ARG A 296 -12.06 22.47 -0.36
C ARG A 296 -13.16 22.23 0.67
N MET A 297 -12.93 21.29 1.60
CA MET A 297 -13.86 21.03 2.70
C MET A 297 -13.87 22.16 3.72
N ALA A 298 -12.70 22.72 4.05
CA ALA A 298 -12.57 23.82 5.01
C ALA A 298 -13.25 25.11 4.54
N TYR A 299 -13.09 25.48 3.26
CA TYR A 299 -13.75 26.65 2.67
C TYR A 299 -15.17 26.36 2.15
N GLY A 300 -15.58 25.09 2.04
CA GLY A 300 -16.86 24.70 1.45
C GLY A 300 -16.97 24.94 -0.07
N ASP A 301 -15.86 25.16 -0.78
CA ASP A 301 -15.83 25.40 -2.22
C ASP A 301 -14.94 24.38 -2.96
N TYR A 302 -15.58 23.47 -3.71
CA TYR A 302 -14.90 22.44 -4.49
C TYR A 302 -14.22 22.95 -5.78
N ARG A 303 -14.46 24.21 -6.16
CA ARG A 303 -13.85 24.83 -7.35
C ARG A 303 -12.44 25.36 -7.09
N ILE A 304 -12.02 25.46 -5.83
CA ILE A 304 -10.66 25.85 -5.47
C ILE A 304 -9.68 24.81 -6.06
N GLN A 305 -8.71 25.31 -6.83
CA GLN A 305 -7.66 24.51 -7.43
C GLN A 305 -6.49 24.48 -6.44
N VAL A 306 -6.08 23.29 -6.04
CA VAL A 306 -5.06 23.11 -5.01
C VAL A 306 -3.89 22.35 -5.61
N TYR A 307 -2.70 22.89 -5.41
CA TYR A 307 -1.45 22.34 -5.91
C TYR A 307 -0.48 22.14 -4.74
N ARG A 308 0.19 21.00 -4.71
CA ARG A 308 1.24 20.70 -3.71
C ARG A 308 2.55 20.42 -4.42
N SER A 309 3.65 20.94 -3.89
CA SER A 309 4.98 20.57 -4.35
C SER A 309 5.89 20.16 -3.19
N VAL A 310 6.73 19.15 -3.46
CA VAL A 310 7.81 18.66 -2.60
C VAL A 310 9.19 18.93 -3.22
N ASP A 311 9.23 19.74 -4.28
CA ASP A 311 10.43 20.03 -5.04
C ASP A 311 11.41 20.86 -4.18
N PRO A 312 12.63 20.35 -3.91
CA PRO A 312 13.64 21.09 -3.15
C PRO A 312 14.09 22.38 -3.84
N ASP A 313 14.10 22.41 -5.17
CA ASP A 313 14.64 23.50 -5.96
C ASP A 313 13.63 24.64 -5.96
N LEU A 314 12.33 24.32 -6.00
CA LEU A 314 11.27 25.29 -5.73
C LEU A 314 11.41 25.89 -4.33
N LYS A 315 11.67 25.08 -3.30
CA LYS A 315 11.86 25.58 -1.93
C LYS A 315 13.05 26.55 -1.85
N GLN A 316 14.19 26.18 -2.45
CA GLN A 316 15.39 27.05 -2.49
C GLN A 316 15.18 28.31 -3.33
N TRP A 317 14.43 28.21 -4.44
CA TRP A 317 14.07 29.36 -5.25
C TRP A 317 13.20 30.32 -4.46
N LEU A 318 12.21 29.81 -3.73
CA LEU A 318 11.35 30.61 -2.86
C LEU A 318 12.16 31.36 -1.82
N ASP A 319 13.20 30.78 -1.24
CA ASP A 319 14.08 31.49 -0.27
C ASP A 319 14.77 32.74 -0.85
N ARG A 320 14.94 32.80 -2.17
CA ARG A 320 15.68 33.87 -2.86
C ARG A 320 14.79 34.79 -3.68
N ALA A 321 13.57 34.36 -3.97
CA ALA A 321 12.64 35.11 -4.80
C ALA A 321 12.19 36.39 -4.08
N PRO A 322 12.26 37.57 -4.73
CA PRO A 322 11.78 38.80 -4.14
C PRO A 322 10.26 38.75 -3.99
N ASP A 323 9.75 39.40 -2.94
CA ASP A 323 8.32 39.58 -2.76
C ASP A 323 7.78 40.52 -3.85
N GLY A 324 6.76 40.06 -4.56
CA GLY A 324 6.01 40.85 -5.53
C GLY A 324 4.63 41.25 -4.99
N ILE A 325 3.72 41.61 -5.90
CA ILE A 325 2.36 42.04 -5.56
C ILE A 325 1.44 40.82 -5.56
N SER A 326 0.77 40.56 -4.45
CA SER A 326 -0.24 39.50 -4.35
C SER A 326 -1.37 39.75 -5.34
N ARG A 327 -1.76 38.70 -6.08
CA ARG A 327 -2.88 38.75 -7.04
C ARG A 327 -4.10 38.09 -6.39
N GLU A 328 -5.26 38.70 -6.57
CA GLU A 328 -6.52 38.12 -6.09
C GLU A 328 -6.75 36.74 -6.70
N GLY A 329 -7.15 35.77 -5.86
CA GLY A 329 -7.39 34.39 -6.29
C GLY A 329 -6.13 33.55 -6.53
N VAL A 330 -4.94 34.05 -6.21
CA VAL A 330 -3.67 33.30 -6.30
C VAL A 330 -2.99 33.33 -4.95
N TYR A 331 -2.84 32.15 -4.34
CA TYR A 331 -2.27 32.00 -3.01
C TYR A 331 -1.10 31.04 -3.02
N LEU A 332 0.01 31.40 -2.38
CA LEU A 332 1.17 30.53 -2.22
C LEU A 332 1.52 30.44 -0.74
N PHE A 333 1.49 29.23 -0.21
CA PHE A 333 1.82 28.96 1.18
C PHE A 333 3.03 28.04 1.30
N VAL A 334 3.96 28.42 2.18
CA VAL A 334 5.17 27.65 2.44
C VAL A 334 5.16 27.18 3.89
N TYR A 335 5.35 25.88 4.10
CA TYR A 335 5.44 25.31 5.44
C TYR A 335 6.88 25.24 5.93
N ARG A 336 7.15 25.86 7.08
CA ARG A 336 8.47 25.87 7.74
C ARG A 336 8.30 25.67 9.24
N ASP A 337 8.98 24.67 9.78
CA ASP A 337 9.13 24.46 11.23
C ASP A 337 7.81 24.51 12.04
N GLY A 338 6.71 24.02 11.47
CA GLY A 338 5.40 24.03 12.13
C GLY A 338 4.46 25.16 11.72
N VAL A 339 4.95 26.12 10.93
CA VAL A 339 4.24 27.35 10.58
C VAL A 339 3.99 27.42 9.09
N MET A 340 2.77 27.83 8.70
CA MET A 340 2.42 28.22 7.34
C MET A 340 2.73 29.70 7.15
N GLU A 341 3.49 30.01 6.12
CA GLU A 341 3.86 31.37 5.71
C GLU A 341 3.17 31.71 4.38
N ASP A 342 2.61 32.92 4.28
CA ASP A 342 2.01 33.43 3.04
C ASP A 342 3.08 34.12 2.17
N HIS A 343 3.25 33.60 0.95
CA HIS A 343 4.17 34.10 -0.07
C HIS A 343 3.44 34.38 -1.40
N SER A 344 2.14 34.67 -1.35
CA SER A 344 1.28 34.86 -2.53
C SER A 344 1.83 35.90 -3.50
N GLY A 345 2.53 36.93 -3.00
CA GLY A 345 3.20 37.94 -3.82
C GLY A 345 4.32 37.42 -4.73
N ARG A 346 4.81 36.19 -4.54
CA ARG A 346 5.89 35.61 -5.36
C ARG A 346 5.39 34.94 -6.64
N VAL A 347 4.07 34.79 -6.82
CA VAL A 347 3.47 34.16 -8.00
C VAL A 347 2.95 35.23 -8.96
N ASN A 348 3.79 35.60 -9.94
CA ASN A 348 3.45 36.63 -10.92
C ASN A 348 2.59 36.10 -12.07
N ASP A 349 2.82 34.87 -12.54
CA ASP A 349 2.02 34.22 -13.58
C ASP A 349 1.76 32.75 -13.22
N VAL A 350 0.49 32.42 -13.01
CA VAL A 350 0.03 31.07 -12.66
C VAL A 350 0.43 30.05 -13.73
N LYS A 351 0.33 30.40 -15.01
CA LYS A 351 0.60 29.45 -16.10
C LYS A 351 2.09 29.11 -16.16
N THR A 352 2.95 30.12 -16.10
CA THR A 352 4.41 29.92 -16.05
C THR A 352 4.80 29.17 -14.78
N PHE A 353 4.27 29.55 -13.61
CA PHE A 353 4.56 28.88 -12.34
C PHE A 353 4.14 27.40 -12.31
N LEU A 354 3.04 27.05 -12.98
CA LEU A 354 2.62 25.66 -13.15
C LEU A 354 3.50 24.86 -14.12
N ASN A 355 4.12 25.52 -15.10
CA ASN A 355 4.97 24.88 -16.09
C ASN A 355 6.42 24.74 -15.63
N ASP A 356 6.91 25.70 -14.84
CA ASP A 356 8.29 25.76 -14.37
C ASP A 356 8.57 24.77 -13.24
N TRP A 357 7.53 24.39 -12.48
CA TRP A 357 7.67 23.55 -11.29
C TRP A 357 6.77 22.34 -11.34
N TRP A 358 7.18 21.30 -10.61
CA TRP A 358 6.37 20.10 -10.46
C TRP A 358 5.28 20.29 -9.40
N TRP A 359 4.04 19.98 -9.77
CA TRP A 359 2.86 20.10 -8.91
C TRP A 359 2.03 18.82 -8.89
N TYR A 360 1.56 18.46 -7.70
CA TYR A 360 0.50 17.50 -7.47
C TYR A 360 -0.84 18.24 -7.35
N HIS A 361 -1.85 17.78 -8.08
CA HIS A 361 -3.19 18.35 -8.10
C HIS A 361 -4.25 17.38 -7.57
#